data_AF-A0A1Y2E2U0-F1
#
_entry.id   AF-A0A1Y2E2U0-F1
#
_cell.length_a   1.000
_cell.length_b   1.000
_cell.length_c   1.000
_cell.angle_alpha   90.00
_cell.angle_beta   90.00
_cell.angle_gamma   90.00
#
_symmetry.space_group_name_H-M   'P 1'
#
loop_
_entity.id
_entity.type
_entity.pdbx_description
1 polymer ?
#
loop_
_entity_poly.entity_id
_entity_poly.type
_entity_poly.pdbx_seq_one_letter_code
_entity_poly.pdbx_strand_id
1 'polypeptide(L)'
;MAIDGIITDPNLATVLGASHDTRRQALILVDQIAATGPIDKASVDVQLEISKQQKLLITNLAQLRGLHRAAHIGARQTKHETADARQEVDRLHLQLQNLYYEQRHLQGEIAACESYKLVSAITSDSTAQAEMSSDIPTPGEFKYDLTANQLARELIEIKISHTYQQLPLIPVEEFLALNPDHTNDDENALMIARIEHERSEREALEQKRMELLKRKQKLIADNKKRKDDLANLDKELEKFIDAAKPIQKLFEKNVPAV
;
A
#
# COMPACT_ATOMS: atom_id res chain seq x y z
N MET A 1 -54.46 -32.48 -4.20
CA MET A 1 -53.93 -31.57 -3.15
C MET A 1 -54.69 -30.27 -3.25
N ALA A 2 -55.32 -29.82 -2.16
CA ALA A 2 -56.18 -28.64 -2.17
C ALA A 2 -55.35 -27.39 -2.47
N ILE A 3 -55.72 -26.69 -3.54
CA ILE A 3 -55.10 -25.43 -4.01
C ILE A 3 -55.12 -24.38 -2.86
N ASP A 4 -56.07 -24.53 -1.95
CA ASP A 4 -56.26 -23.74 -0.72
C ASP A 4 -55.03 -23.70 0.20
N GLY A 5 -54.14 -24.70 0.15
CA GLY A 5 -52.92 -24.74 0.98
C GLY A 5 -51.72 -24.01 0.39
N ILE A 6 -51.76 -23.63 -0.89
CA ILE A 6 -50.63 -23.04 -1.62
C ILE A 6 -50.68 -21.51 -1.57
N ILE A 7 -51.88 -20.94 -1.43
CA ILE A 7 -52.08 -19.48 -1.45
C ILE A 7 -51.93 -18.91 -0.04
N THR A 8 -50.82 -18.21 0.20
CA THR A 8 -50.53 -17.56 1.49
C THR A 8 -51.11 -16.15 1.58
N ASP A 9 -51.35 -15.49 0.43
CA ASP A 9 -51.86 -14.12 0.39
C ASP A 9 -53.35 -14.06 0.78
N PRO A 10 -53.74 -13.23 1.76
CA PRO A 10 -55.10 -13.16 2.28
C PRO A 10 -56.12 -12.66 1.26
N ASN A 11 -55.74 -11.78 0.33
CA ASN A 11 -56.60 -11.27 -0.74
C ASN A 11 -56.84 -12.35 -1.80
N LEU A 12 -55.81 -13.09 -2.17
CA LEU A 12 -55.94 -14.20 -3.11
C LEU A 12 -56.75 -15.36 -2.51
N ALA A 13 -56.61 -15.61 -1.21
CA ALA A 13 -57.42 -16.60 -0.50
C ALA A 13 -58.91 -16.21 -0.48
N THR A 14 -59.24 -14.92 -0.31
CA THR A 14 -60.62 -14.43 -0.40
C THR A 14 -61.19 -14.52 -1.82
N VAL A 15 -60.39 -14.21 -2.85
CA VAL A 15 -60.78 -14.41 -4.26
C VAL A 15 -61.08 -15.89 -4.54
N LEU A 16 -60.23 -16.79 -4.06
CA LEU A 16 -60.41 -18.23 -4.22
C LEU A 16 -61.70 -18.70 -3.54
N GLY A 17 -61.91 -18.35 -2.27
CA GLY A 17 -63.14 -18.66 -1.54
C GLY A 17 -64.41 -18.17 -2.27
N ALA A 18 -64.42 -16.89 -2.66
CA ALA A 18 -65.54 -16.31 -3.40
C ALA A 18 -65.79 -17.01 -4.75
N SER A 19 -64.72 -17.45 -5.44
CA SER A 19 -64.82 -18.22 -6.69
C SER A 19 -65.45 -19.60 -6.46
N HIS A 20 -65.02 -20.30 -5.41
CA HIS A 20 -65.57 -21.60 -5.03
C HIS A 20 -67.05 -21.52 -4.65
N ASP A 21 -67.44 -20.52 -3.86
CA ASP A 21 -68.82 -20.31 -3.45
C ASP A 21 -69.72 -19.92 -4.63
N THR A 22 -69.25 -19.02 -5.49
CA THR A 22 -69.96 -18.64 -6.73
C THR A 22 -70.17 -19.85 -7.63
N ARG A 23 -69.15 -20.69 -7.79
CA ARG A 23 -69.23 -21.93 -8.60
C ARG A 23 -70.21 -22.93 -7.98
N ARG A 24 -70.19 -23.11 -6.66
CA ARG A 24 -71.12 -24.01 -5.96
C ARG A 24 -72.57 -23.56 -6.15
N GLN A 25 -72.85 -22.27 -6.00
CA GLN A 25 -74.21 -21.73 -6.23
C GLN A 25 -74.66 -21.87 -7.68
N ALA A 26 -73.76 -21.64 -8.65
CA ALA A 26 -74.07 -21.82 -10.06
C ALA A 26 -74.47 -23.28 -10.38
N LEU A 27 -73.73 -24.25 -9.83
CA LEU A 27 -74.04 -25.68 -10.01
C LEU A 27 -75.39 -26.04 -9.38
N ILE A 28 -75.66 -25.59 -8.15
CA ILE A 28 -76.95 -25.81 -7.48
C ILE A 28 -78.11 -25.25 -8.31
N LEU A 29 -77.95 -24.05 -8.87
CA LEU A 29 -78.98 -23.43 -9.71
C LEU A 29 -79.21 -24.20 -11.02
N VAL A 30 -78.15 -24.72 -11.64
CA VAL A 30 -78.24 -25.57 -12.84
C VAL A 30 -78.98 -26.87 -12.53
N ASP A 31 -78.66 -27.53 -11.43
CA ASP A 31 -79.33 -28.76 -10.99
C ASP A 31 -80.81 -28.51 -10.69
N GLN A 32 -81.14 -27.39 -10.04
CA GLN A 32 -82.52 -26.98 -9.77
C GLN A 32 -83.31 -26.76 -11.06
N ILE A 33 -82.75 -26.02 -12.03
CA ILE A 33 -83.39 -25.76 -13.33
C ILE A 33 -83.61 -27.08 -14.09
N ALA A 34 -82.62 -27.97 -14.09
CA ALA A 34 -82.71 -29.28 -14.73
C ALA A 34 -83.82 -30.16 -14.11
N ALA A 35 -84.01 -30.11 -12.78
CA ALA A 35 -85.05 -30.86 -12.08
C ALA A 35 -86.48 -30.31 -12.31
N THR A 36 -86.63 -28.99 -12.47
CA THR A 36 -87.94 -28.34 -12.69
C THR A 36 -88.51 -28.46 -14.10
N GLY A 37 -87.68 -28.67 -15.13
CA GLY A 37 -88.11 -28.57 -16.53
C GLY A 37 -88.34 -27.13 -16.99
N PRO A 38 -89.12 -26.87 -18.06
CA PRO A 38 -89.35 -25.52 -18.58
C PRO A 38 -89.92 -24.59 -17.50
N ILE A 39 -89.21 -23.49 -17.22
CA ILE A 39 -89.52 -22.54 -16.14
C ILE A 39 -90.98 -22.06 -16.24
N ASP A 40 -91.48 -21.83 -17.46
CA ASP A 40 -92.83 -21.35 -17.75
C ASP A 40 -93.96 -22.34 -17.35
N LYS A 41 -93.62 -23.61 -17.11
CA LYS A 41 -94.57 -24.66 -16.67
C LYS A 41 -94.45 -25.01 -15.19
N ALA A 42 -93.47 -24.43 -14.48
CA ALA A 42 -93.26 -24.66 -13.06
C ALA A 42 -94.25 -23.86 -12.18
N SER A 43 -94.43 -24.29 -10.93
CA SER A 43 -95.23 -23.54 -9.95
C SER A 43 -94.64 -22.14 -9.72
N VAL A 44 -95.50 -21.15 -9.49
CA VAL A 44 -95.15 -19.73 -9.26
C VAL A 44 -94.12 -19.58 -8.14
N ASP A 45 -94.23 -20.38 -7.07
CA ASP A 45 -93.28 -20.36 -5.95
C ASP A 45 -91.88 -20.81 -6.35
N VAL A 46 -91.78 -21.78 -7.27
CA VAL A 46 -90.51 -22.31 -7.76
C VAL A 46 -89.86 -21.34 -8.75
N GLN A 47 -90.65 -20.67 -9.59
CA GLN A 47 -90.16 -19.59 -10.45
C GLN A 47 -89.60 -18.42 -9.62
N LEU A 48 -90.27 -18.05 -8.52
CA LEU A 48 -89.82 -17.01 -7.61
C LEU A 48 -88.48 -17.37 -6.97
N GLU A 49 -88.32 -18.63 -6.52
CA GLU A 49 -87.10 -19.08 -5.86
C GLU A 49 -85.91 -19.15 -6.83
N ILE A 50 -86.12 -19.63 -8.06
CA ILE A 50 -85.10 -19.58 -9.13
C ILE A 50 -84.68 -18.14 -9.42
N SER A 51 -85.61 -17.19 -9.46
CA SER A 51 -85.30 -15.77 -9.69
C SER A 51 -84.47 -15.16 -8.55
N LYS A 52 -84.74 -15.53 -7.28
CA LYS A 52 -83.92 -15.11 -6.13
C LYS A 52 -82.50 -15.66 -6.22
N GLN A 53 -82.35 -16.95 -6.52
CA GLN A 53 -81.05 -17.59 -6.66
C GLN A 53 -80.24 -17.02 -7.83
N GLN A 54 -80.89 -16.69 -8.96
CA GLN A 54 -80.27 -15.98 -10.07
C GLN A 54 -79.74 -14.60 -9.65
N LYS A 55 -80.52 -13.81 -8.92
CA LYS A 55 -80.08 -12.50 -8.41
C LYS A 55 -78.88 -12.63 -7.47
N LEU A 56 -78.91 -13.62 -6.56
CA LEU A 56 -77.81 -13.90 -5.64
C LEU A 56 -76.52 -14.27 -6.39
N LEU A 57 -76.62 -15.12 -7.41
CA LEU A 57 -75.48 -15.51 -8.25
C LEU A 57 -74.89 -14.31 -8.99
N ILE A 58 -75.72 -13.42 -9.54
CA ILE A 58 -75.28 -12.20 -10.22
C ILE A 58 -74.50 -11.29 -9.27
N THR A 59 -74.98 -11.13 -8.02
CA THR A 59 -74.27 -10.36 -6.99
C THR A 59 -72.90 -10.97 -6.66
N ASN A 60 -72.83 -12.29 -6.48
CA ASN A 60 -71.57 -12.96 -6.16
C ASN A 60 -70.57 -12.91 -7.33
N LEU A 61 -71.04 -13.02 -8.57
CA LEU A 61 -70.21 -12.80 -9.76
C LEU A 61 -69.68 -11.36 -9.86
N ALA A 62 -70.44 -10.36 -9.43
CA ALA A 62 -69.97 -8.97 -9.39
C ALA A 62 -68.88 -8.78 -8.31
N GLN A 63 -69.07 -9.37 -7.12
CA GLN A 63 -68.06 -9.37 -6.05
C GLN A 63 -66.77 -10.06 -6.50
N LEU A 64 -66.86 -11.25 -7.10
CA LEU A 64 -65.72 -11.99 -7.61
C LEU A 64 -64.92 -11.18 -8.65
N ARG A 65 -65.60 -10.50 -9.57
CA ARG A 65 -64.95 -9.60 -10.53
C ARG A 65 -64.25 -8.43 -9.85
N GLY A 66 -64.84 -7.86 -8.80
CA GLY A 66 -64.23 -6.80 -7.99
C GLY A 66 -62.94 -7.28 -7.31
N LEU A 67 -63.01 -8.40 -6.60
CA LEU A 67 -61.88 -9.01 -5.91
C LEU A 67 -60.75 -9.39 -6.87
N HIS A 68 -61.08 -9.97 -8.03
CA HIS A 68 -60.09 -10.32 -9.05
C HIS A 68 -59.36 -9.08 -9.60
N ARG A 69 -60.08 -7.98 -9.86
CA ARG A 69 -59.46 -6.71 -10.28
C ARG A 69 -58.53 -6.16 -9.20
N ALA A 70 -58.95 -6.18 -7.94
CA ALA A 70 -58.13 -5.72 -6.82
C ALA A 70 -56.84 -6.53 -6.70
N ALA A 71 -56.91 -7.86 -6.78
CA ALA A 71 -55.73 -8.73 -6.75
C ALA A 71 -54.76 -8.44 -7.92
N HIS A 72 -55.28 -8.24 -9.13
CA HIS A 72 -54.45 -7.91 -10.28
C HIS A 72 -53.78 -6.53 -10.17
N ILE A 73 -54.48 -5.54 -9.60
CA ILE A 73 -53.90 -4.22 -9.32
C ILE A 73 -52.80 -4.32 -8.27
N GLY A 74 -53.03 -5.06 -7.17
CA GLY A 74 -52.03 -5.29 -6.13
C GLY A 74 -50.77 -5.97 -6.65
N ALA A 75 -50.92 -6.98 -7.52
CA ALA A 75 -49.77 -7.65 -8.16
C ALA A 75 -48.95 -6.70 -9.04
N ARG A 76 -49.61 -5.81 -9.80
CA ARG A 76 -48.94 -4.80 -10.62
C ARG A 76 -48.22 -3.75 -9.76
N GLN A 77 -48.84 -3.32 -8.67
CA GLN A 77 -48.26 -2.37 -7.73
C GLN A 77 -47.01 -2.95 -7.07
N THR A 78 -47.10 -4.18 -6.56
CA THR A 78 -45.95 -4.88 -5.94
C THR A 78 -44.80 -5.04 -6.93
N LYS A 79 -45.10 -5.33 -8.21
CA LYS A 79 -44.08 -5.40 -9.27
C LYS A 79 -43.40 -4.05 -9.50
N HIS A 80 -44.16 -2.96 -9.47
CA HIS A 80 -43.60 -1.62 -9.63
C HIS A 80 -42.70 -1.25 -8.44
N GLU A 81 -43.19 -1.44 -7.21
CA GLU A 81 -42.44 -1.17 -5.98
C GLU A 81 -41.14 -2.00 -5.91
N THR A 82 -41.19 -3.26 -6.33
CA THR A 82 -40.00 -4.13 -6.39
C THR A 82 -39.01 -3.64 -7.44
N ALA A 83 -39.48 -3.12 -8.58
CA ALA A 83 -38.62 -2.57 -9.62
C ALA A 83 -37.93 -1.27 -9.18
N ASP A 84 -38.68 -0.38 -8.51
CA ASP A 84 -38.15 0.88 -7.99
C ASP A 84 -37.11 0.63 -6.88
N ALA A 85 -37.42 -0.27 -5.94
CA ALA A 85 -36.49 -0.70 -4.91
C ALA A 85 -35.21 -1.32 -5.50
N ARG A 86 -35.35 -2.14 -6.54
CA ARG A 86 -34.20 -2.71 -7.26
C ARG A 86 -33.35 -1.64 -7.91
N GLN A 87 -33.97 -0.68 -8.60
CA GLN A 87 -33.25 0.43 -9.23
C GLN A 87 -32.46 1.24 -8.20
N GLU A 88 -33.03 1.46 -7.02
CA GLU A 88 -32.34 2.17 -5.94
C GLU A 88 -31.16 1.37 -5.39
N VAL A 89 -31.31 0.05 -5.22
CA VAL A 89 -30.19 -0.85 -4.85
C VAL A 89 -29.07 -0.77 -5.88
N ASP A 90 -29.40 -0.83 -7.18
CA ASP A 90 -28.40 -0.77 -8.26
C ASP A 90 -27.68 0.60 -8.27
N ARG A 91 -28.41 1.69 -8.02
CA ARG A 91 -27.86 3.05 -7.89
C ARG A 91 -26.85 3.15 -6.74
N LEU A 92 -27.23 2.67 -5.55
CA LEU A 92 -26.36 2.67 -4.37
C LEU A 92 -25.15 1.77 -4.55
N HIS A 93 -25.31 0.62 -5.22
CA HIS A 93 -24.21 -0.28 -5.53
C HIS A 93 -23.15 0.40 -6.41
N LEU A 94 -23.59 1.14 -7.43
CA LEU A 94 -22.68 1.90 -8.30
C LEU A 94 -21.93 3.00 -7.52
N GLN A 95 -22.64 3.74 -6.65
CA GLN A 95 -22.00 4.76 -5.81
C GLN A 95 -20.94 4.16 -4.89
N LEU A 96 -21.23 3.01 -4.28
CA LEU A 96 -20.28 2.29 -3.45
C LEU A 96 -19.05 1.82 -4.23
N GLN A 97 -19.23 1.32 -5.47
CA GLN A 97 -18.10 0.94 -6.32
C GLN A 97 -17.20 2.14 -6.65
N ASN A 98 -17.79 3.31 -6.92
CA ASN A 98 -17.02 4.54 -7.17
C ASN A 98 -16.15 4.92 -5.96
N LEU A 99 -16.70 4.83 -4.74
CA LEU A 99 -15.95 5.11 -3.51
C LEU A 99 -14.80 4.11 -3.29
N TYR A 100 -15.02 2.82 -3.56
CA TYR A 100 -13.96 1.82 -3.48
C TYR A 100 -12.84 2.04 -4.50
N TYR A 101 -13.19 2.54 -5.69
CA TYR A 101 -12.21 2.91 -6.70
C TYR A 101 -11.37 4.10 -6.22
N GLU A 102 -12.03 5.16 -5.74
CA GLU A 102 -11.36 6.36 -5.20
C GLU A 102 -10.43 6.00 -4.04
N GLN A 103 -10.89 5.18 -3.09
CA GLN A 103 -10.07 4.69 -1.98
C GLN A 103 -8.81 3.97 -2.48
N ARG A 104 -8.94 3.02 -3.43
CA ARG A 104 -7.77 2.31 -3.96
C ARG A 104 -6.82 3.24 -4.69
N HIS A 105 -7.36 4.20 -5.44
CA HIS A 105 -6.56 5.18 -6.16
C HIS A 105 -5.73 6.03 -5.19
N LEU A 106 -6.37 6.62 -4.19
CA LEU A 106 -5.71 7.42 -3.15
C LEU A 106 -4.69 6.61 -2.34
N GLN A 107 -5.02 5.37 -1.97
CA GLN A 107 -4.06 4.47 -1.32
C GLN A 107 -2.83 4.19 -2.21
N GLY A 108 -3.04 4.04 -3.52
CA GLY A 108 -1.96 3.89 -4.48
C GLY A 108 -1.09 5.14 -4.59
N GLU A 109 -1.70 6.32 -4.60
CA GLU A 109 -0.96 7.60 -4.61
C GLU A 109 -0.17 7.82 -3.32
N ILE A 110 -0.76 7.54 -2.15
CA ILE A 110 -0.08 7.60 -0.85
C ILE A 110 1.12 6.65 -0.84
N ALA A 111 0.93 5.39 -1.24
CA ALA A 111 2.02 4.42 -1.29
C ALA A 111 3.13 4.85 -2.26
N ALA A 112 2.79 5.49 -3.38
CA ALA A 112 3.78 6.04 -4.31
C ALA A 112 4.59 7.16 -3.65
N CYS A 113 3.93 8.10 -2.96
CA CYS A 113 4.58 9.16 -2.19
C CYS A 113 5.48 8.61 -1.07
N GLU A 114 5.00 7.63 -0.31
CA GLU A 114 5.76 6.97 0.76
C GLU A 114 6.96 6.18 0.22
N SER A 115 6.85 5.63 -0.99
CA SER A 115 7.93 4.88 -1.65
C SER A 115 9.00 5.76 -2.30
N TYR A 116 8.84 7.09 -2.25
CA TYR A 116 9.80 8.01 -2.83
C TYR A 116 11.17 7.87 -2.14
N LYS A 117 12.07 7.13 -2.78
CA LYS A 117 13.50 7.11 -2.41
C LYS A 117 14.10 8.44 -2.82
N LEU A 118 14.44 9.28 -1.85
CA LEU A 118 15.28 10.45 -2.10
C LEU A 118 16.60 9.97 -2.72
N VAL A 119 16.88 10.46 -3.93
CA VAL A 119 17.91 10.01 -4.86
C VAL A 119 19.25 9.69 -4.18
N SER A 120 19.64 8.42 -4.13
CA SER A 120 21.03 8.04 -3.87
C SER A 120 21.82 8.11 -5.18
N ALA A 121 22.31 9.30 -5.52
CA ALA A 121 23.46 9.43 -6.42
C ALA A 121 24.73 9.08 -5.64
N ILE A 122 24.86 7.83 -5.22
CA ILE A 122 26.15 7.23 -4.87
C ILE A 122 26.23 5.92 -5.63
N THR A 123 26.82 6.03 -6.81
CA THR A 123 27.45 4.94 -7.52
C THR A 123 28.40 4.19 -6.59
N SER A 124 28.17 2.90 -6.40
CA SER A 124 29.20 1.94 -5.95
C SER A 124 29.01 0.72 -6.87
N ASP A 125 29.77 0.54 -7.95
CA ASP A 125 31.20 0.20 -7.94
C ASP A 125 31.71 -0.20 -6.57
N SER A 126 31.40 -1.44 -6.19
CA SER A 126 32.22 -2.27 -5.32
C SER A 126 31.77 -3.72 -5.47
N THR A 127 32.23 -4.36 -6.54
CA THR A 127 32.42 -5.81 -6.60
C THR A 127 33.49 -6.18 -5.58
N ALA A 128 33.08 -6.41 -4.33
CA ALA A 128 33.90 -7.09 -3.34
C ALA A 128 33.40 -8.54 -3.24
N GLN A 129 34.19 -9.46 -3.81
CA GLN A 129 34.03 -10.90 -3.66
C GLN A 129 34.14 -11.26 -2.17
N ALA A 130 33.08 -11.80 -1.59
CA ALA A 130 33.13 -12.47 -0.30
C ALA A 130 33.49 -13.94 -0.55
N GLU A 131 34.70 -14.32 -0.19
CA GLU A 131 35.13 -15.72 -0.13
C GLU A 131 34.35 -16.45 0.97
N MET A 132 33.72 -17.55 0.57
CA MET A 132 32.89 -18.40 1.41
C MET A 132 33.80 -19.39 2.14
N SER A 133 34.18 -19.09 3.38
CA SER A 133 34.87 -20.03 4.27
C SER A 133 33.84 -21.01 4.85
N SER A 134 34.08 -22.30 4.64
CA SER A 134 33.24 -23.41 5.07
C SER A 134 33.67 -23.89 6.45
N ASP A 135 33.16 -23.27 7.51
CA ASP A 135 33.16 -23.85 8.86
C ASP A 135 31.75 -23.71 9.45
N ILE A 136 31.03 -24.83 9.53
CA ILE A 136 29.73 -24.93 10.20
C ILE A 136 30.00 -25.39 11.64
N PRO A 137 29.67 -24.61 12.70
CA PRO A 137 29.65 -25.12 14.06
C PRO A 137 28.37 -25.92 14.31
N THR A 138 28.50 -26.96 15.12
CA THR A 138 27.45 -27.91 15.50
C THR A 138 26.30 -27.24 16.29
N PRO A 139 25.06 -27.79 16.23
CA PRO A 139 23.89 -27.14 16.82
C PRO A 139 23.85 -27.35 18.34
N GLY A 140 24.13 -26.28 19.08
CA GLY A 140 23.94 -26.20 20.53
C GLY A 140 23.40 -24.82 20.91
N GLU A 141 22.11 -24.77 21.24
CA GLU A 141 21.40 -23.72 21.98
C GLU A 141 21.79 -22.25 21.72
N PHE A 142 21.39 -21.71 20.57
CA PHE A 142 21.11 -20.27 20.48
C PHE A 142 19.60 -20.05 20.50
N LYS A 143 19.10 -19.61 21.65
CA LYS A 143 17.70 -19.25 21.87
C LYS A 143 17.47 -17.85 21.33
N TYR A 144 17.22 -17.72 20.02
CA TYR A 144 16.70 -16.48 19.45
C TYR A 144 15.18 -16.44 19.66
N ASP A 145 14.75 -16.08 20.87
CA ASP A 145 13.34 -15.81 21.16
C ASP A 145 12.96 -14.40 20.62
N LEU A 146 12.99 -14.23 19.30
CA LEU A 146 12.27 -13.15 18.64
C LEU A 146 11.04 -13.76 17.99
N THR A 147 9.85 -13.39 18.47
CA THR A 147 8.59 -13.82 17.89
C THR A 147 8.52 -13.38 16.42
N ALA A 148 7.81 -14.13 15.56
CA ALA A 148 7.62 -13.76 14.16
C ALA A 148 7.09 -12.32 13.98
N ASN A 149 6.37 -11.78 14.98
CA ASN A 149 5.92 -10.40 15.02
C ASN A 149 7.02 -9.38 15.32
N GLN A 150 8.04 -9.72 16.12
CA GLN A 150 9.19 -8.87 16.38
C GLN A 150 10.12 -8.83 15.16
N LEU A 151 10.39 -9.98 14.55
CA LEU A 151 11.11 -10.03 13.27
C LEU A 151 10.36 -9.28 12.16
N ALA A 152 9.03 -9.40 12.09
CA ALA A 152 8.23 -8.64 11.14
C ALA A 152 8.30 -7.13 11.39
N ARG A 153 8.34 -6.69 12.66
CA ARG A 153 8.50 -5.27 13.02
C ARG A 153 9.88 -4.74 12.67
N GLU A 154 10.96 -5.43 13.03
CA GLU A 154 12.33 -5.03 12.67
C GLU A 154 12.54 -5.03 11.15
N LEU A 155 11.99 -6.01 10.43
CA LEU A 155 12.01 -6.05 8.96
C LEU A 155 11.21 -4.89 8.33
N ILE A 156 10.11 -4.46 8.95
CA ILE A 156 9.34 -3.29 8.52
C ILE A 156 10.14 -2.00 8.80
N GLU A 157 10.78 -1.88 9.97
CA GLU A 157 11.64 -0.75 10.34
C GLU A 157 12.83 -0.61 9.40
N ILE A 158 13.52 -1.71 9.08
CA ILE A 158 14.65 -1.73 8.14
C ILE A 158 14.19 -1.36 6.72
N LYS A 159 13.00 -1.81 6.31
CA LYS A 159 12.43 -1.53 4.98
C LYS A 159 11.95 -0.08 4.82
N ILE A 160 11.70 0.62 5.92
CA ILE A 160 11.34 2.05 5.97
C ILE A 160 12.56 2.92 6.29
N SER A 161 13.67 2.36 6.78
CA SER A 161 14.88 3.14 7.06
C SER A 161 15.43 3.77 5.77
N HIS A 162 15.52 5.09 5.80
CA HIS A 162 16.02 5.86 4.67
C HIS A 162 17.54 5.92 4.72
N THR A 163 18.20 5.96 3.56
CA THR A 163 19.66 5.99 3.42
C THR A 163 20.34 7.10 4.24
N TYR A 164 19.64 8.22 4.50
CA TYR A 164 20.18 9.32 5.32
C TYR A 164 20.35 8.94 6.80
N GLN A 165 19.58 7.98 7.32
CA GLN A 165 19.74 7.45 8.68
C GLN A 165 20.98 6.56 8.82
N GLN A 166 21.61 6.18 7.70
CA GLN A 166 22.83 5.39 7.64
C GLN A 166 24.09 6.26 7.50
N LEU A 167 23.95 7.58 7.44
CA LEU A 167 25.10 8.48 7.39
C LEU A 167 25.83 8.43 8.75
N PRO A 168 27.14 8.15 8.80
CA PRO A 168 27.89 8.15 10.05
C PRO A 168 28.06 9.59 10.53
N LEU A 169 27.05 10.06 11.26
CA LEU A 169 27.02 11.32 11.97
C LEU A 169 27.47 11.09 13.41
N ILE A 170 28.10 12.09 14.02
CA ILE A 170 28.34 12.06 15.46
C ILE A 170 27.01 11.89 16.23
N PRO A 171 26.99 11.15 17.35
CA PRO A 171 25.81 10.99 18.17
C PRO A 171 25.20 12.33 18.58
N VAL A 172 23.87 12.37 18.74
CA VAL A 172 23.15 13.61 19.08
C VAL A 172 23.71 14.26 20.36
N GLU A 173 24.00 13.44 21.37
CA GLU A 173 24.54 13.89 22.65
C GLU A 173 25.89 14.61 22.49
N GLU A 174 26.77 14.06 21.66
CA GLU A 174 28.09 14.63 21.36
C GLU A 174 27.98 15.90 20.51
N PHE A 175 27.06 15.92 19.54
CA PHE A 175 26.77 17.11 18.75
C PHE A 175 26.28 18.27 19.61
N LEU A 176 25.34 18.03 20.53
CA LEU A 176 24.80 19.05 21.42
C LEU A 176 25.83 19.55 22.44
N ALA A 177 26.75 18.68 22.87
CA ALA A 177 27.87 19.10 23.71
C ALA A 177 28.82 20.08 23.00
N LEU A 178 29.03 19.88 21.69
CA LEU A 178 29.85 20.74 20.85
C LEU A 178 29.10 21.99 20.36
N ASN A 179 27.79 21.89 20.18
CA ASN A 179 26.93 22.95 19.64
C ASN A 179 25.70 23.18 20.55
N PRO A 180 25.88 23.84 21.71
CA PRO A 180 24.80 24.02 22.69
C PRO A 180 23.61 24.83 22.17
N ASP A 181 23.82 25.67 21.16
CA ASP A 181 22.81 26.55 20.57
C ASP A 181 21.65 25.77 19.93
N HIS A 182 21.86 24.51 19.53
CA HIS A 182 20.87 23.64 18.91
C HIS A 182 20.07 22.78 19.91
N THR A 183 20.21 23.00 21.22
CA THR A 183 19.54 22.18 22.26
C THR A 183 18.01 22.24 22.19
N ASN A 184 17.47 23.35 21.70
CA ASN A 184 16.02 23.58 21.63
C ASN A 184 15.45 23.39 20.21
N ASP A 185 16.26 22.95 19.26
CA ASP A 185 15.81 22.75 17.88
C ASP A 185 14.88 21.53 17.76
N ASP A 186 13.96 21.58 16.80
CA ASP A 186 13.16 20.41 16.46
C ASP A 186 14.01 19.31 15.78
N GLU A 187 13.51 18.07 15.75
CA GLU A 187 14.27 16.92 15.25
C GLU A 187 14.80 17.12 13.83
N ASN A 188 14.03 17.78 12.97
CA ASN A 188 14.41 18.03 11.58
C ASN A 188 15.51 19.10 11.48
N ALA A 189 15.35 20.22 12.19
CA ALA A 189 16.35 21.28 12.27
C ALA A 189 17.66 20.76 12.88
N LEU A 190 17.57 19.93 13.93
CA LEU A 190 18.71 19.28 14.55
C LEU A 190 19.42 18.31 13.59
N MET A 191 18.67 17.54 12.80
CA MET A 191 19.25 16.67 11.77
C MET A 191 20.00 17.49 10.69
N ILE A 192 19.40 18.58 10.21
CA ILE A 192 20.05 19.47 9.23
C ILE A 192 21.33 20.08 9.80
N ALA A 193 21.29 20.58 11.03
CA ALA A 193 22.46 21.16 11.70
C ALA A 193 23.58 20.13 11.88
N ARG A 194 23.24 18.89 12.25
CA ARG A 194 24.20 17.77 12.35
C ARG A 194 24.85 17.43 11.01
N ILE A 195 24.07 17.42 9.93
CA ILE A 195 24.60 17.17 8.57
C ILE A 195 25.56 18.28 8.14
N GLU A 196 25.21 19.54 8.40
CA GLU A 196 26.06 20.68 8.02
C GLU A 196 27.37 20.71 8.84
N HIS A 197 27.31 20.36 10.13
CA HIS A 197 28.50 20.20 10.96
C HIS A 197 29.44 19.13 10.39
N GLU A 198 28.96 17.92 10.15
CA GLU A 198 29.76 16.82 9.56
C GLU A 198 30.36 17.24 8.20
N ARG A 199 29.57 17.92 7.37
CA ARG A 199 30.04 18.45 6.08
C ARG A 199 31.20 19.44 6.28
N SER A 200 31.04 20.39 7.18
CA SER A 200 32.06 21.41 7.47
C SER A 200 33.36 20.79 7.99
N GLU A 201 33.26 19.76 8.84
CA GLU A 201 34.42 19.03 9.35
C GLU A 201 35.14 18.26 8.25
N ARG A 202 34.40 17.57 7.37
CA ARG A 202 34.97 16.87 6.21
C ARG A 202 35.66 17.84 5.25
N GLU A 203 35.06 18.99 4.96
CA GLU A 203 35.66 20.02 4.12
C GLU A 203 36.96 20.54 4.74
N ALA A 204 36.98 20.80 6.05
CA ALA A 204 38.19 21.24 6.77
C ALA A 204 39.30 20.18 6.76
N LEU A 205 38.96 18.90 6.92
CA LEU A 205 39.93 17.80 6.83
C LEU A 205 40.51 17.66 5.42
N GLU A 206 39.69 17.79 4.37
CA GLU A 206 40.17 17.70 2.98
C GLU A 206 41.07 18.89 2.63
N GLN A 207 40.75 20.09 3.11
CA GLN A 207 41.65 21.26 2.96
C GLN A 207 43.01 21.00 3.61
N LYS A 208 43.03 20.54 4.88
CA LYS A 208 44.27 20.18 5.58
C LYS A 208 45.05 19.09 4.84
N ARG A 209 44.36 18.07 4.31
CA ARG A 209 44.97 17.00 3.51
C ARG A 209 45.66 17.57 2.27
N MET A 210 45.00 18.45 1.53
CA MET A 210 45.55 19.08 0.32
C MET A 210 46.78 19.95 0.64
N GLU A 211 46.75 20.72 1.72
CA GLU A 211 47.89 21.51 2.19
C GLU A 211 49.09 20.63 2.55
N LEU A 212 48.87 19.55 3.31
CA LEU A 212 49.90 18.60 3.70
C LEU A 212 50.48 17.88 2.48
N LEU A 213 49.66 17.50 1.50
CA LEU A 213 50.11 16.91 0.24
C LEU A 213 51.02 17.86 -0.53
N LYS A 214 50.65 19.15 -0.64
CA LYS A 214 51.48 20.17 -1.30
C LYS A 214 52.81 20.36 -0.57
N ARG A 215 52.80 20.42 0.76
CA ARG A 215 54.01 20.51 1.59
C ARG A 215 54.91 19.28 1.41
N LYS A 216 54.33 18.08 1.39
CA LYS A 216 55.05 16.83 1.13
C LYS A 216 55.73 16.86 -0.24
N GLN A 217 55.02 17.24 -1.31
CA GLN A 217 55.61 17.34 -2.65
C GLN A 217 56.77 18.34 -2.71
N LYS A 218 56.63 19.50 -2.06
CA LYS A 218 57.72 20.49 -1.96
C LYS A 218 58.95 19.92 -1.26
N LEU A 219 58.77 19.26 -0.11
CA LEU A 219 59.87 18.64 0.62
C LEU A 219 60.55 17.53 -0.19
N ILE A 220 59.80 16.75 -0.98
CA ILE A 220 60.37 15.73 -1.86
C ILE A 220 61.25 16.38 -2.94
N ALA A 221 60.78 17.47 -3.56
CA ALA A 221 61.55 18.21 -4.56
C ALA A 221 62.82 18.83 -3.96
N ASP A 222 62.72 19.46 -2.79
CA ASP A 222 63.85 20.06 -2.08
C ASP A 222 64.90 19.01 -1.67
N ASN A 223 64.47 17.85 -1.18
CA ASN A 223 65.36 16.74 -0.85
C ASN A 223 66.04 16.17 -2.10
N LYS A 224 65.32 16.02 -3.22
CA LYS A 224 65.91 15.58 -4.50
C LYS A 224 66.98 16.57 -4.96
N LYS A 225 66.70 17.87 -4.93
CA LYS A 225 67.66 18.92 -5.29
C LYS A 225 68.90 18.88 -4.40
N ARG A 226 68.73 18.82 -3.07
CA ARG A 226 69.87 18.71 -2.14
C ARG A 226 70.72 17.47 -2.37
N LYS A 227 70.09 16.33 -2.69
CA LYS A 227 70.80 15.11 -3.04
C LYS A 227 71.65 15.30 -4.31
N ASP A 228 71.08 15.93 -5.34
CA ASP A 228 71.78 16.21 -6.60
C ASP A 228 72.93 17.22 -6.39
N ASP A 229 72.71 18.26 -5.57
CA ASP A 229 73.73 19.26 -5.20
C ASP A 229 74.90 18.61 -4.42
N LEU A 230 74.61 17.75 -3.44
CA LEU A 230 75.63 17.00 -2.70
C LEU A 230 76.44 16.07 -3.62
N ALA A 231 75.77 15.35 -4.51
CA ALA A 231 76.44 14.49 -5.48
C ALA A 231 77.34 15.27 -6.46
N ASN A 232 77.01 16.53 -6.76
CA ASN A 232 77.88 17.41 -7.54
C ASN A 232 79.06 17.92 -6.72
N LEU A 233 78.85 18.30 -5.46
CA LEU A 233 79.94 18.70 -4.56
C LEU A 233 80.95 17.57 -4.37
N ASP A 234 80.49 16.33 -4.18
CA ASP A 234 81.36 15.15 -4.07
C ASP A 234 82.26 15.01 -5.31
N LYS A 235 81.70 15.19 -6.53
CA LYS A 235 82.49 15.18 -7.78
C LYS A 235 83.49 16.34 -7.86
N GLU A 236 83.14 17.53 -7.38
CA GLU A 236 84.05 18.67 -7.36
C GLU A 236 85.20 18.47 -6.35
N LEU A 237 84.90 17.88 -5.18
CA LEU A 237 85.90 17.49 -4.19
C LEU A 237 86.86 16.44 -4.75
N GLU A 238 86.36 15.41 -5.45
CA GLU A 238 87.21 14.43 -6.15
C GLU A 238 88.16 15.10 -7.13
N LYS A 239 87.65 16.00 -7.98
CA LYS A 239 88.48 16.77 -8.93
C LYS A 239 89.50 17.65 -8.24
N PHE A 240 89.12 18.30 -7.14
CA PHE A 240 90.02 19.14 -6.35
C PHE A 240 91.15 18.31 -5.73
N ILE A 241 90.82 17.16 -5.13
CA ILE A 241 91.81 16.22 -4.59
C ILE A 241 92.76 15.77 -5.71
N ASP A 242 92.23 15.38 -6.87
CA ASP A 242 93.02 14.98 -8.03
C ASP A 242 93.95 16.09 -8.54
N ALA A 243 93.46 17.32 -8.61
CA ALA A 243 94.24 18.49 -9.01
C ALA A 243 95.31 18.89 -7.98
N ALA A 244 95.12 18.57 -6.69
CA ALA A 244 96.07 18.82 -5.62
C ALA A 244 97.19 17.75 -5.54
N LYS A 245 96.98 16.54 -6.10
CA LYS A 245 97.97 15.44 -6.11
C LYS A 245 99.37 15.86 -6.60
N PRO A 246 99.54 16.67 -7.68
CA PRO A 246 100.87 17.12 -8.11
C PRO A 246 101.58 18.00 -7.08
N ILE A 247 100.84 18.84 -6.37
CA ILE A 247 101.39 19.71 -5.30
C ILE A 247 101.81 18.85 -4.10
N GLN A 248 100.98 17.87 -3.71
CA GLN A 248 101.35 16.90 -2.69
C GLN A 248 102.64 16.15 -3.06
N LYS A 249 102.76 15.65 -4.30
CA LYS A 249 104.00 15.01 -4.79
C LYS A 249 105.21 15.95 -4.76
N LEU A 250 105.03 17.25 -5.00
CA LEU A 250 106.10 18.24 -4.90
C LEU A 250 106.56 18.44 -3.45
N PHE A 251 105.63 18.52 -2.49
CA PHE A 251 105.97 18.58 -1.08
C PHE A 251 106.62 17.28 -0.60
N GLU A 252 106.10 16.11 -0.97
CA GLU A 252 106.72 14.81 -0.64
C GLU A 252 108.16 14.68 -1.18
N LYS A 253 108.45 15.27 -2.34
CA LYS A 253 109.79 15.28 -2.94
C LYS A 253 110.74 16.31 -2.29
N ASN A 254 110.19 17.35 -1.64
CA ASN A 254 110.93 18.46 -1.05
C ASN A 254 110.92 18.46 0.49
N VAL A 255 110.35 17.44 1.14
CA VAL A 255 110.61 17.17 2.55
C VAL A 255 112.01 16.55 2.63
N PRO A 256 113.02 17.26 3.18
CA PRO A 256 114.28 16.61 3.49
C PRO A 256 114.00 15.50 4.49
N ALA A 257 114.58 14.32 4.26
CA ALA A 257 114.66 13.29 5.28
C ALA A 257 115.31 13.90 6.53
N VAL A 258 114.49 14.12 7.56
CA VAL A 258 114.89 14.34 8.94
C VAL A 258 114.07 13.37 9.78
#